data_AF-A0A352UNR2-F1
#
_entry.id   AF-A0A352UNR2-F1
#
_cell.length_a   1.000
_cell.length_b   1.000
_cell.length_c   1.000
_cell.angle_alpha   90.00
_cell.angle_beta   90.00
_cell.angle_gamma   90.00
#
_symmetry.space_group_name_H-M   'P 1'
#
loop_
_entity.id
_entity.type
_entity.pdbx_description
1 polymer ?
#
loop_
_entity_poly.entity_id
_entity_poly.type
_entity_poly.pdbx_seq_one_letter_code
_entity_poly.pdbx_strand_id
1 'polypeptide(L)' 'MQYGPDPNAVYPNDAIKSVCFIKNVITRANIFVGEYTYYDDNTGAEHFESHVTHHYEF' A
#
# COMPACT_ATOMS: atom_id res chain seq x y z
N MET A 1 19.21 -2.58 -15.58
CA MET A 1 18.92 -3.53 -14.50
C MET A 1 18.02 -2.84 -13.51
N GLN A 2 16.83 -3.38 -13.26
CA GLN A 2 15.95 -2.89 -12.19
C GLN A 2 16.46 -3.50 -10.89
N TYR A 3 16.89 -2.65 -9.96
CA TYR A 3 17.30 -3.08 -8.62
C TYR A 3 16.11 -2.89 -7.68
N GLY A 4 15.64 -3.99 -7.09
CA GLY A 4 14.54 -3.98 -6.11
C GLY A 4 13.21 -4.51 -6.65
N PRO A 5 12.16 -4.52 -5.80
CA PRO A 5 10.82 -4.98 -6.17
C PRO A 5 10.19 -4.07 -7.23
N ASP A 6 9.26 -4.61 -8.02
CA ASP A 6 8.47 -3.81 -8.95
C ASP A 6 7.61 -2.82 -8.15
N PRO A 7 7.79 -1.50 -8.32
CA PRO A 7 7.00 -0.50 -7.60
C PRO A 7 5.50 -0.56 -7.91
N ASN A 8 5.09 -1.23 -9.00
CA ASN A 8 3.68 -1.39 -9.37
C ASN A 8 3.06 -2.72 -8.87
N ALA A 9 3.86 -3.60 -8.25
CA ALA A 9 3.32 -4.82 -7.65
C ALA A 9 2.54 -4.50 -6.37
N VAL A 10 1.39 -5.13 -6.17
CA VAL A 10 0.65 -5.03 -4.90
C VAL A 10 1.50 -5.60 -3.75
N TYR A 11 2.08 -6.78 -3.97
CA TYR A 11 2.93 -7.44 -2.99
C TYR A 11 4.39 -7.37 -3.47
N PRO A 12 5.30 -6.66 -2.77
CA PRO A 12 6.71 -6.60 -3.16
C PRO A 12 7.41 -7.96 -3.14
N ASN A 13 6.86 -8.91 -2.38
CA ASN A 13 7.27 -10.30 -2.37
C ASN A 13 6.01 -11.17 -2.37
N ASP A 14 5.81 -11.95 -3.43
CA ASP A 14 4.62 -12.80 -3.57
C ASP A 14 4.49 -13.88 -2.48
N ALA A 15 5.59 -14.25 -1.81
CA ALA A 15 5.57 -15.17 -0.69
C ALA A 15 5.12 -14.53 0.63
N ILE A 16 5.04 -13.19 0.71
CA ILE A 16 4.73 -12.44 1.94
C ILE A 16 3.52 -11.55 1.69
N LYS A 17 2.32 -12.12 1.85
CA LYS A 17 1.06 -11.40 1.62
C LYS A 17 0.66 -10.45 2.76
N SER A 18 1.35 -10.51 3.90
CA SER A 18 1.17 -9.53 4.98
C SER A 18 1.75 -8.16 4.65
N VAL A 19 2.59 -8.03 3.61
CA VAL A 19 3.21 -6.77 3.20
C VAL A 19 2.66 -6.34 1.86
N CYS A 20 2.06 -5.15 1.80
CA CYS A 20 1.48 -4.57 0.59
C CYS A 20 2.07 -3.19 0.31
N PHE A 21 2.39 -2.87 -0.94
CA PHE A 21 2.62 -1.49 -1.36
C PHE A 21 1.30 -0.72 -1.38
N ILE A 22 1.18 0.26 -0.48
CA ILE A 22 -0.06 0.97 -0.21
C ILE A 22 -0.53 1.69 -1.48
N LYS A 23 0.39 2.36 -2.19
CA LYS A 23 0.09 3.11 -3.43
C LYS A 23 -0.74 2.29 -4.43
N ASN A 24 -0.48 1.00 -4.54
CA ASN A 24 -1.07 0.14 -5.58
C ASN A 24 -2.46 -0.40 -5.20
N VAL A 25 -2.92 -0.12 -3.98
CA VAL A 25 -4.24 -0.52 -3.47
C VAL A 25 -5.13 0.66 -3.05
N ILE A 26 -4.60 1.90 -3.06
CA ILE A 26 -5.39 3.10 -2.80
C ILE A 26 -6.40 3.33 -3.92
N THR A 27 -7.65 3.57 -3.53
CA THR A 27 -8.76 3.91 -4.43
C THR A 27 -9.31 5.31 -4.16
N ARG A 28 -9.08 5.87 -2.97
CA ARG A 28 -9.58 7.18 -2.56
C ARG A 28 -8.69 8.29 -3.13
N ALA A 29 -9.29 9.16 -3.94
CA ALA A 29 -8.60 10.24 -4.64
C ALA A 29 -7.93 11.30 -3.74
N ASN A 30 -8.27 11.32 -2.45
CA ASN A 30 -7.69 12.22 -1.45
C ASN A 30 -6.57 11.57 -0.61
N ILE A 31 -6.14 10.36 -0.96
CA ILE A 31 -4.99 9.69 -0.35
C ILE A 31 -3.86 9.64 -1.37
N PHE A 32 -2.73 10.25 -1.03
CA PHE A 32 -1.51 10.26 -1.85
C PHE A 32 -0.42 9.51 -1.11
N VAL A 33 0.21 8.55 -1.79
CA VAL A 33 1.23 7.69 -1.19
C VAL A 33 2.45 7.62 -2.09
N GLY A 34 3.63 7.74 -1.49
CA GLY A 34 4.89 7.64 -2.21
C GLY A 34 5.20 6.21 -2.66
N GLU A 35 6.05 6.08 -3.68
CA GLU A 35 6.59 4.79 -4.12
C GLU A 35 7.19 4.01 -2.95
N TYR A 36 7.12 2.68 -3.02
CA TYR A 36 7.71 1.75 -2.04
C TYR A 36 7.19 1.88 -0.59
N THR A 37 6.22 2.75 -0.32
CA THR A 37 5.56 2.81 0.99
C THR A 37 4.73 1.56 1.18
N TYR A 38 4.98 0.82 2.26
CA TYR A 38 4.30 -0.44 2.54
C TYR A 38 3.45 -0.38 3.80
N TYR A 39 2.44 -1.24 3.86
CA TYR A 39 1.67 -1.56 5.05
C TYR A 39 1.88 -3.04 5.38
N ASP A 40 2.12 -3.35 6.66
CA ASP A 40 2.29 -4.71 7.17
C ASP A 40 1.11 -5.05 8.09
N ASP A 41 0.26 -5.97 7.63
CA ASP A 41 -0.91 -6.46 8.34
C ASP A 41 -1.16 -7.93 7.98
N ASN A 42 -1.19 -8.78 9.01
CA ASN A 42 -1.42 -10.23 8.86
C ASN A 42 -2.87 -10.59 8.50
N THR A 43 -3.79 -9.63 8.58
CA THR A 43 -5.23 -9.82 8.38
C THR A 43 -5.78 -9.18 7.12
N GLY A 44 -5.00 -8.34 6.44
CA GLY A 44 -5.37 -7.73 5.16
C GLY A 44 -4.60 -6.45 4.86
N ALA A 45 -3.36 -6.59 4.39
CA ALA A 45 -2.48 -5.47 4.07
C ALA A 45 -2.99 -4.57 2.92
N GLU A 46 -3.90 -5.08 2.09
CA GLU A 46 -4.61 -4.30 1.08
C GLU A 46 -5.68 -3.37 1.67
N HIS A 47 -6.10 -3.58 2.93
CA HIS A 47 -7.17 -2.84 3.60
C HIS A 47 -6.68 -1.61 4.38
N PHE A 48 -5.55 -1.03 3.99
CA PHE A 48 -5.06 0.21 4.62
C PHE A 48 -6.14 1.31 4.69
N GLU A 49 -6.97 1.46 3.65
CA GLU A 49 -8.02 2.49 3.60
C GLU A 49 -9.08 2.36 4.71
N SER A 50 -9.37 1.16 5.22
CA SER A 50 -10.33 0.98 6.33
C SER A 50 -9.78 1.50 7.66
N HIS A 51 -8.47 1.72 7.75
CA HIS A 51 -7.79 2.25 8.93
C HIS A 51 -7.62 3.77 8.87
N VAL A 52 -7.92 4.40 7.73
CA VAL A 52 -7.96 5.86 7.59
C VAL A 52 -9.33 6.37 8.04
N THR A 53 -9.44 6.66 9.33
CA THR A 53 -10.71 7.01 10.00
C THR A 53 -11.08 8.49 9.91
N HIS A 54 -10.14 9.35 9.55
CA HIS A 54 -10.32 10.80 9.53
C HIS A 54 -9.68 11.41 8.27
N HIS A 55 -10.38 12.34 7.64
CA HIS A 55 -9.85 13.22 6.61
C HIS A 55 -10.18 14.66 7.00
N TYR A 56 -9.24 15.57 6.79
CA TYR A 56 -9.43 16.99 7.02
C TYR A 56 -9.43 17.70 5.67
N GLU A 57 -10.42 18.56 5.44
CA GLU A 57 -10.43 19.51 4.34
C GLU A 57 -9.51 20.67 4.72
N PHE A 58 -8.24 20.63 4.33
CA PHE A 58 -7.34 21.77 4.41
C PHE A 58 -6.99 22.28 3.02
#